data_AF-A0A3D0NU09-F1
#
_entry.id   AF-A0A3D0NU09-F1
#
_cell.length_a   1.000
_cell.length_b   1.000
_cell.length_c   1.000
_cell.angle_alpha   90.00
_cell.angle_beta   90.00
_cell.angle_gamma   90.00
#
_symmetry.space_group_name_H-M   'P 1'
#
loop_
_entity.id
_entity.type
_entity.pdbx_description
1 polymer ?
#
loop_
_entity_poly.entity_id
_entity_poly.type
_entity_poly.pdbx_seq_one_letter_code
_entity_poly.pdbx_strand_id
1 'polypeptide(L)' 'MFQVIETFNILPHQLYPHITLAYYNYNGFSKATADRLRQVVFDLNQTGFDVILDTRRLYYQKFTDMNTYYNVFPLAK' A
#
# COMPACT_ATOMS: atom_id res chain seq x y z
N MET A 1 4.88 19.06 20.17
CA MET A 1 5.27 19.72 18.91
C MET A 1 5.20 18.65 17.82
N PHE A 2 4.18 18.68 16.98
CA PHE A 2 4.03 17.74 15.88
C PHE A 2 4.73 18.35 14.67
N GLN A 3 5.78 17.69 14.16
CA GLN A 3 6.37 18.05 12.87
C GLN A 3 5.43 17.55 11.78
N VAL A 4 4.78 18.47 11.09
CA VAL A 4 4.14 18.19 9.81
C VAL A 4 5.29 17.91 8.83
N ILE A 5 5.34 16.69 8.30
CA ILE A 5 6.24 16.36 7.20
C ILE A 5 5.64 17.03 5.95
N GLU A 6 6.17 18.20 5.60
CA GLU A 6 5.70 19.01 4.47
C GLU A 6 6.34 18.62 3.12
N THR A 7 7.21 17.62 3.09
CA THR A 7 7.79 17.09 1.86
C THR A 7 6.84 16.10 1.17
N PHE A 8 5.81 16.64 0.53
CA PHE A 8 5.10 15.93 -0.52
C PHE A 8 5.94 16.01 -1.81
N ASN A 9 6.60 14.92 -2.17
CA ASN A 9 7.09 14.77 -3.54
C ASN A 9 5.86 14.66 -4.44
N ILE A 10 5.54 15.71 -5.18
CA ILE A 10 4.55 15.67 -6.26
C ILE A 10 5.12 14.71 -7.30
N LEU A 11 4.67 13.45 -7.25
CA LEU A 11 5.05 12.46 -8.25
C LEU A 11 4.38 12.88 -9.57
N PRO A 12 5.15 13.11 -10.66
CA PRO A 12 4.56 13.30 -11.97
C PRO A 12 3.68 12.08 -12.25
N HIS A 13 2.39 12.29 -12.54
CA HIS A 13 1.38 11.26 -12.71
C HIS A 13 1.65 10.35 -13.93
N GLN A 14 2.65 9.48 -13.80
CA GLN A 14 2.75 8.21 -14.49
C GLN A 14 2.16 7.14 -13.56
N LEU A 15 1.45 6.18 -14.13
CA LEU A 15 0.91 5.03 -13.40
C LEU A 15 2.08 4.18 -12.89
N TYR A 16 2.55 4.45 -11.67
CA TYR A 16 3.58 3.66 -11.00
C TYR A 16 2.94 2.51 -10.22
N PRO A 17 3.31 1.25 -10.51
CA PRO A 17 2.91 0.11 -9.69
C PRO A 17 3.38 0.30 -8.25
N HIS A 18 2.46 0.19 -7.29
CA HIS A 18 2.74 0.29 -5.86
C HIS A 18 1.83 -0.66 -5.07
N ILE A 19 2.26 -1.00 -3.86
CA ILE A 19 1.45 -1.75 -2.88
C ILE A 19 1.11 -0.78 -1.76
N THR A 20 -0.18 -0.63 -1.44
CA THR A 20 -0.62 0.27 -0.37
C THR A 20 -0.46 -0.42 0.98
N LEU A 21 0.38 0.12 1.87
CA LEU A 21 0.54 -0.36 3.24
C LEU A 21 -0.37 0.34 4.24
N ALA A 22 -0.67 1.62 4.00
CA ALA A 22 -1.54 2.43 4.83
C ALA A 22 -2.11 3.61 4.03
N TYR A 23 -3.28 4.08 4.44
CA TYR A 23 -3.90 5.30 3.92
C TYR A 23 -3.67 6.46 4.88
N TYR A 24 -3.43 7.65 4.35
CA TYR A 24 -3.36 8.86 5.16
C TYR A 24 -4.62 9.05 6.01
N ASN A 25 -4.46 9.40 7.28
CA ASN A 25 -5.54 9.74 8.19
C ASN A 25 -5.38 11.21 8.63
N TYR A 26 -6.37 12.04 8.31
CA TYR A 26 -6.38 13.47 8.65
C TYR A 26 -6.27 13.71 10.17
N ASN A 27 -6.88 12.84 10.98
CA ASN A 27 -6.82 12.92 12.44
C ASN A 27 -5.51 12.35 13.01
N GLY A 28 -4.57 11.97 12.15
CA GLY A 28 -3.33 11.30 12.52
C GLY A 28 -3.54 9.85 12.94
N PHE A 29 -2.48 9.26 13.48
CA PHE A 29 -2.49 7.89 13.98
C PHE A 29 -2.16 7.89 15.47
N SER A 30 -2.66 6.88 16.18
CA SER A 30 -2.14 6.58 17.51
C SER A 30 -0.65 6.23 17.40
N LYS A 31 0.13 6.52 18.45
CA LYS A 31 1.55 6.14 18.51
C LYS A 31 1.74 4.65 18.24
N ALA A 32 0.92 3.79 18.83
CA ALA A 32 0.98 2.34 18.62
C ALA A 32 0.77 1.94 17.15
N THR A 33 -0.16 2.59 16.46
CA THR A 33 -0.41 2.35 15.02
C THR A 33 0.77 2.80 14.17
N ALA A 34 1.35 3.97 14.47
CA ALA A 34 2.52 4.49 13.76
C ALA A 34 3.76 3.62 13.98
N ASP A 35 4.00 3.19 15.23
CA ASP A 35 5.11 2.28 15.58
C ASP A 35 4.95 0.93 14.87
N ARG A 36 3.72 0.41 14.78
CA ARG A 36 3.44 -0.82 14.02
C ARG A 36 3.75 -0.66 12.52
N LEU A 37 3.31 0.43 11.90
CA LEU A 37 3.61 0.70 10.49
C LEU A 37 5.13 0.82 10.26
N ARG A 38 5.83 1.52 11.15
CA ARG A 38 7.29 1.64 11.11
C ARG A 38 7.97 0.27 11.18
N GLN A 39 7.52 -0.61 12.08
CA GLN A 39 8.06 -1.95 12.20
C GLN A 39 7.82 -2.78 10.92
N VAL A 40 6.61 -2.76 10.37
CA VAL A 40 6.30 -3.46 9.11
C VAL A 40 7.21 -3.00 7.96
N VAL A 41 7.41 -1.69 7.81
CA VAL A 41 8.32 -1.14 6.78
C VAL A 41 9.77 -1.56 7.04
N PHE A 42 10.21 -1.54 8.28
CA PHE A 42 11.56 -2.00 8.65
C PHE A 42 11.75 -3.47 8.28
N ASP A 43 10.82 -4.34 8.66
CA ASP A 43 10.88 -5.77 8.39
C ASP A 43 10.92 -6.06 6.89
N LEU A 44 10.04 -5.42 6.12
CA LEU A 44 9.99 -5.56 4.65
C LEU A 44 11.34 -5.19 4.00
N ASN A 45 11.97 -4.11 4.47
CA ASN A 45 13.27 -3.66 3.96
C ASN A 45 14.42 -4.62 4.34
N GLN A 46 14.35 -5.28 5.50
CA GLN A 46 15.37 -6.24 5.95
C GLN A 46 15.23 -7.60 5.26
N THR A 47 14.01 -8.04 5.00
CA THR A 47 13.76 -9.37 4.41
C THR A 47 14.16 -9.49 2.93
N GLY A 48 14.43 -8.38 2.23
CA GLY A 48 14.78 -8.42 0.82
C GLY A 48 13.73 -9.16 -0.01
N PHE A 49 12.46 -8.80 0.16
CA PHE A 49 11.38 -9.52 -0.49
C PHE A 49 11.27 -9.11 -1.97
N ASP A 50 11.22 -10.10 -2.85
CA ASP A 50 10.92 -9.89 -4.26
C ASP A 50 9.41 -9.98 -4.49
N VAL A 51 8.80 -8.88 -4.92
CA VAL A 51 7.42 -8.90 -5.43
C VAL A 51 7.45 -9.42 -6.86
N ILE A 52 6.99 -10.65 -7.06
CA ILE A 52 6.72 -11.14 -8.40
C ILE A 52 5.27 -10.80 -8.75
N LEU A 53 5.10 -9.85 -9.66
CA LEU A 53 3.80 -9.58 -10.28
C LEU A 53 3.50 -10.65 -11.33
N ASP A 54 2.77 -11.71 -10.97
CA ASP A 54 2.31 -12.71 -11.94
C ASP A 54 1.13 -12.19 -12.75
N THR A 55 1.42 -11.63 -13.93
CA THR A 55 0.40 -11.07 -14.82
C THR A 55 -0.57 -12.10 -15.38
N ARG A 56 -0.24 -13.41 -15.31
CA ARG A 56 -1.15 -14.50 -15.69
C ARG A 56 -2.26 -14.71 -14.66
N ARG A 57 -2.13 -14.11 -13.47
CA ARG A 57 -3.10 -14.19 -12.37
C ARG A 57 -3.69 -12.81 -12.06
N LEU A 58 -3.86 -11.98 -13.07
CA LEU A 58 -4.60 -10.72 -12.96
C LEU A 58 -6.10 -10.99 -12.97
N TYR A 59 -6.84 -10.28 -12.12
CA TYR A 59 -8.29 -10.40 -12.02
C TYR A 59 -8.94 -9.03 -12.04
N TYR A 60 -10.13 -8.95 -12.65
CA TYR A 60 -11.06 -7.89 -12.34
C TYR A 60 -11.67 -8.19 -10.98
N GLN A 61 -11.56 -7.22 -10.05
CA GLN A 61 -11.99 -7.38 -8.67
C GLN A 61 -13.07 -6.37 -8.30
N LYS A 62 -13.99 -6.78 -7.43
CA LYS A 62 -14.91 -5.90 -6.69
C LYS A 62 -14.48 -5.85 -5.23
N PHE A 63 -14.74 -4.75 -4.54
CA PHE A 63 -14.43 -4.60 -3.12
C PHE A 63 -15.55 -3.87 -2.40
N THR A 64 -15.75 -4.18 -1.12
CA THR A 64 -16.65 -3.45 -0.20
C THR A 64 -15.90 -2.43 0.62
N ASP A 65 -14.63 -2.70 0.88
CA ASP A 65 -13.70 -1.92 1.68
C ASP A 65 -12.26 -2.28 1.28
N MET A 66 -11.28 -1.53 1.80
CA MET A 66 -9.87 -1.73 1.46
C MET A 66 -9.24 -2.99 2.10
N ASN A 67 -10.02 -3.80 2.81
CA ASN A 67 -9.56 -5.08 3.37
C ASN A 67 -10.14 -6.28 2.59
N THR A 68 -11.20 -6.07 1.80
CA THR A 68 -11.99 -7.18 1.27
C THR A 68 -12.17 -7.06 -0.24
N TYR A 69 -11.47 -7.92 -0.99
CA TYR A 69 -11.47 -7.98 -2.45
C TYR A 69 -12.00 -9.32 -2.95
N TYR A 70 -12.88 -9.29 -3.94
CA TYR A 70 -13.51 -10.44 -4.57
C TYR A 70 -13.14 -10.52 -6.05
N ASN A 71 -12.51 -11.62 -6.45
CA ASN A 71 -12.22 -11.90 -7.86
C ASN A 71 -13.53 -12.18 -8.61
N VAL A 72 -13.77 -11.45 -9.70
CA VAL A 72 -14.96 -11.64 -10.54
C VAL A 72 -14.62 -12.50 -11.75
N PHE A 73 -13.56 -12.15 -12.49
CA PHE A 73 -13.06 -12.95 -13.62
C PHE A 73 -11.57 -12.64 -13.88
N PRO A 74 -10.80 -13.61 -14.44
CA PRO A 74 -9.40 -13.40 -14.80
C PRO A 74 -9.27 -12.44 -15.99
N LEU A 75 -8.26 -11.57 -15.95
CA LEU A 75 -7.90 -10.67 -17.06
C LEU A 75 -6.86 -11.28 -17.99
N ALA A 76 -6.10 -12.26 -17.51
CA ALA A 76 -5.25 -13.06 -18.36
C ALA A 76 -6.10 -14.06 -19.16
N LYS A 77 -5.76 -14.22 -20.45
CA LYS A 77 -6.33 -15.25 -21.33
C LYS A 77 -5.71 -16.61 -21.04
#